data_AF-A0A0G0AWB8-F1
#
_entry.id   AF-A0A0G0AWB8-F1
#
_cell.length_a   1.000
_cell.length_b   1.000
_cell.length_c   1.000
_cell.angle_alpha   90.00
_cell.angle_beta   90.00
_cell.angle_gamma   90.00
#
_symmetry.space_group_name_H-M   'P 1'
#
loop_
_entity.id
_entity.type
_entity.pdbx_description
1 polymer ?
#
loop_
_entity_poly.entity_id
_entity_poly.type
_entity_poly.pdbx_seq_one_letter_code
_entity_poly.pdbx_strand_id
1 'polypeptide(L)'
;MKKDKEQILHEIKGLKKDIVHCATESISISILSLLLFIGAPSVFPKIIDPYKASSLKIMQAIIIVPTVYWLLTLICNLVRSVIIFRLRKQLSPKTVASKKK
;
A
#
# COMPACT_ATOMS: atom_id res chain seq x y z
N MET A 1 -6.44 -20.58 26.26
CA MET A 1 -7.67 -20.12 25.58
C MET A 1 -7.94 -18.61 25.66
N LYS A 2 -7.87 -17.90 26.80
CA LYS A 2 -8.01 -16.42 26.83
C LYS A 2 -6.78 -15.70 26.28
N LYS A 3 -5.57 -16.10 26.71
CA LYS A 3 -4.29 -15.55 26.24
C LYS A 3 -4.10 -15.64 24.71
N ASP A 4 -4.52 -16.77 24.11
CA ASP A 4 -4.39 -16.97 22.65
C ASP A 4 -5.29 -16.02 21.85
N LYS A 5 -6.50 -15.73 22.35
CA LYS A 5 -7.42 -14.79 21.69
C LYS A 5 -6.92 -13.35 21.76
N GLU A 6 -6.35 -12.95 22.88
CA GLU A 6 -5.75 -11.62 23.06
C GLU A 6 -4.52 -11.44 22.16
N GLN A 7 -3.71 -12.48 22.02
CA GLN A 7 -2.56 -12.48 21.11
C GLN A 7 -2.99 -12.33 19.64
N ILE A 8 -3.99 -13.10 19.18
CA ILE A 8 -4.51 -12.98 17.81
C ILE A 8 -5.13 -11.59 17.57
N LEU A 9 -5.84 -11.02 18.55
CA LEU A 9 -6.38 -9.66 18.45
C LEU A 9 -5.28 -8.60 18.36
N HIS A 10 -4.19 -8.77 19.11
CA HIS A 10 -3.03 -7.89 19.04
C HIS A 10 -2.35 -7.96 17.66
N GLU A 11 -2.17 -9.16 17.11
CA GLU A 11 -1.65 -9.36 15.76
C GLU A 11 -2.52 -8.70 14.68
N ILE A 12 -3.85 -8.86 14.76
CA ILE A 12 -4.78 -8.18 13.85
C ILE A 12 -4.65 -6.66 13.96
N LYS A 13 -4.49 -6.13 15.17
CA LYS A 13 -4.33 -4.68 15.39
C LYS A 13 -3.00 -4.17 14.83
N GLY A 14 -1.92 -4.94 14.96
CA GLY A 14 -0.63 -4.68 14.33
C GLY A 14 -0.75 -4.64 12.80
N LEU A 15 -1.30 -5.71 12.20
CA LEU A 15 -1.51 -5.81 10.75
C LEU A 15 -2.36 -4.66 10.19
N LYS A 16 -3.38 -4.21 10.93
CA LYS A 16 -4.18 -3.04 10.54
C LYS A 16 -3.38 -1.75 10.56
N LYS A 17 -2.53 -1.54 11.59
CA LYS A 17 -1.65 -0.38 11.68
C LYS A 17 -0.67 -0.35 10.50
N ASP A 18 -0.12 -1.50 10.13
CA ASP A 18 0.80 -1.64 9.00
C ASP A 18 0.12 -1.34 7.65
N ILE A 19 -1.13 -1.77 7.47
CA ILE A 19 -1.92 -1.42 6.28
C ILE A 19 -2.10 0.09 6.15
N VAL A 20 -2.47 0.76 7.26
CA VAL A 20 -2.64 2.21 7.28
C VAL A 20 -1.31 2.92 7.02
N HIS A 21 -0.23 2.46 7.65
CA HIS A 21 1.09 3.05 7.47
C HIS A 21 1.57 2.95 6.00
N CYS A 22 1.49 1.77 5.39
CA CYS A 22 1.83 1.61 3.96
C CYS A 22 0.94 2.45 3.04
N ALA A 23 -0.35 2.60 3.36
CA ALA A 23 -1.23 3.47 2.59
C ALA A 23 -0.80 4.94 2.70
N THR A 24 -0.42 5.41 3.90
CA THR A 24 0.07 6.77 4.12
C THR A 24 1.39 7.02 3.39
N GLU A 25 2.33 6.08 3.39
CA GLU A 25 3.58 6.18 2.63
C GLU A 25 3.31 6.27 1.12
N SER A 26 2.40 5.44 0.61
CA SER A 26 2.01 5.45 -0.81
C SER A 26 1.39 6.77 -1.25
N ILE A 27 0.51 7.35 -0.41
CA ILE A 27 -0.06 8.68 -0.64
C ILE A 27 1.05 9.75 -0.62
N SER A 28 1.97 9.67 0.34
CA SER A 28 3.08 10.63 0.45
C SER A 28 4.00 10.61 -0.76
N ILE A 29 4.35 9.42 -1.26
CA ILE A 29 5.16 9.25 -2.48
C ILE A 29 4.42 9.76 -3.71
N SER A 30 3.10 9.56 -3.78
CA SER A 30 2.28 10.07 -4.87
C SER A 30 2.23 11.61 -4.88
N ILE A 31 2.07 12.24 -3.70
CA ILE A 31 2.09 13.70 -3.55
C ILE A 31 3.48 14.24 -3.91
N LEU A 32 4.55 13.64 -3.41
CA LEU A 32 5.91 14.05 -3.72
C LEU A 32 6.18 13.97 -5.22
N SER A 33 5.73 12.92 -5.88
CA SER A 33 5.91 12.78 -7.32
C SER A 33 5.09 13.79 -8.13
N LEU A 34 3.87 14.12 -7.68
CA LEU A 34 3.07 15.17 -8.31
C LEU A 34 3.76 16.54 -8.19
N LEU A 35 4.31 16.86 -7.02
CA LEU A 35 5.08 18.09 -6.80
C LEU A 35 6.33 18.14 -7.69
N LEU A 36 7.04 17.02 -7.84
CA LEU A 36 8.17 16.91 -8.76
C LEU A 36 7.72 17.05 -10.21
N PHE A 37 6.59 16.47 -10.61
CA PHE A 37 6.08 16.58 -11.97
C PHE A 37 5.76 18.03 -12.35
N ILE A 38 5.10 18.76 -11.44
CA ILE A 38 4.69 20.16 -11.66
C ILE A 38 5.88 21.11 -11.52
N GLY A 39 6.75 20.90 -10.53
CA GLY A 39 7.84 21.81 -10.19
C GLY A 39 9.15 21.56 -10.94
N ALA A 40 9.42 20.34 -11.42
CA ALA A 40 10.69 20.07 -12.08
C ALA A 40 10.90 20.85 -13.40
N PRO A 41 9.88 21.12 -14.24
CA PRO A 41 10.04 21.98 -15.42
C PRO A 41 10.44 23.43 -15.08
N SER A 42 9.98 23.97 -13.95
CA SER A 42 10.30 25.36 -13.54
C SER A 42 11.67 25.47 -12.88
N VAL A 43 12.12 24.44 -12.16
CA VAL A 43 13.41 24.44 -11.44
C VAL A 43 14.56 23.96 -12.34
N PHE A 44 14.29 23.07 -13.31
CA PHE A 44 15.31 22.51 -14.22
C PHE A 44 14.95 22.65 -15.70
N PRO A 45 14.76 23.88 -16.21
CA PRO A 45 14.31 24.13 -17.58
C PRO A 45 15.30 23.63 -18.66
N LYS A 46 16.59 23.49 -18.33
CA LYS A 46 17.61 22.97 -19.26
C LYS A 46 17.60 21.44 -19.38
N ILE A 47 17.02 20.73 -18.40
CA ILE A 47 17.01 19.26 -18.31
C ILE A 47 15.64 18.71 -18.75
N ILE A 48 14.57 19.45 -18.41
CA ILE A 48 13.19 19.09 -18.71
C ILE A 48 12.64 20.12 -19.71
N ASP A 49 13.03 19.93 -20.96
CA ASP A 49 12.46 20.65 -22.09
C ASP A 49 11.33 19.76 -22.64
N PRO A 50 10.04 20.13 -22.49
CA PRO A 50 8.91 19.27 -22.88
C PRO A 50 8.92 18.90 -24.37
N TYR A 51 9.71 19.60 -25.19
CA TYR A 51 9.86 19.36 -26.62
C TYR A 51 11.02 18.41 -26.97
N LYS A 52 11.81 17.94 -25.99
CA LYS A 52 12.90 16.98 -26.20
C LYS A 52 12.53 15.56 -25.76
N ALA A 53 12.87 14.59 -26.61
CA ALA A 53 12.62 13.17 -26.35
C ALA A 53 13.31 12.64 -25.05
N SER A 54 14.43 13.25 -24.64
CA SER A 54 15.11 12.92 -23.37
C SER A 54 14.28 13.30 -22.14
N SER A 55 13.58 14.43 -22.18
CA SER A 55 12.74 14.92 -21.09
C SER A 55 11.42 14.15 -20.99
N LEU A 56 10.93 13.58 -22.11
CA LEU A 56 9.78 12.69 -22.13
C LEU A 56 10.01 11.43 -21.27
N LYS A 57 11.22 10.85 -21.30
CA LYS A 57 11.60 9.69 -20.46
C LYS A 57 11.60 10.03 -18.97
N ILE A 58 12.04 11.23 -18.62
CA ILE A 58 12.07 11.72 -17.24
C ILE A 58 10.63 11.92 -16.74
N MET A 59 9.78 12.55 -17.53
CA MET A 59 8.36 12.71 -17.21
C MET A 59 7.66 11.35 -17.05
N GLN A 60 7.94 10.39 -17.93
CA GLN A 60 7.42 9.02 -17.79
C GLN A 60 7.90 8.36 -16.51
N ALA A 61 9.16 8.49 -16.12
CA ALA A 61 9.68 7.91 -14.89
C ALA A 61 9.01 8.49 -13.63
N ILE A 62 8.75 9.81 -13.61
CA ILE A 62 8.03 10.48 -12.51
C ILE A 62 6.60 9.92 -12.36
N ILE A 63 5.96 9.50 -13.44
CA ILE A 63 4.62 8.91 -13.38
C ILE A 63 4.69 7.41 -13.03
N ILE A 64 5.59 6.65 -13.67
CA ILE A 64 5.68 5.19 -13.53
C ILE A 64 6.07 4.78 -12.11
N VAL A 65 7.03 5.48 -11.48
CA VAL A 65 7.55 5.09 -10.16
C VAL A 65 6.45 5.09 -9.08
N PRO A 66 5.64 6.16 -8.90
CA PRO A 66 4.49 6.14 -8.00
C PRO A 66 3.45 5.08 -8.36
N THR A 67 3.17 4.87 -9.65
CA THR A 67 2.19 3.86 -10.08
C THR A 67 2.62 2.45 -9.70
N VAL A 68 3.89 2.10 -9.91
CA VAL A 68 4.45 0.81 -9.50
C VAL A 68 4.44 0.66 -7.99
N TYR A 69 4.83 1.73 -7.26
CA TYR A 69 4.79 1.72 -5.79
C TYR A 69 3.37 1.54 -5.25
N TRP A 70 2.37 2.19 -5.87
CA TRP A 70 0.97 2.03 -5.52
C TRP A 70 0.48 0.60 -5.77
N LEU A 71 0.86 -0.01 -6.91
CA LEU A 71 0.51 -1.40 -7.23
C LEU A 71 1.08 -2.38 -6.19
N LEU A 72 2.35 -2.21 -5.82
CA LEU A 72 2.99 -2.99 -4.76
C LEU A 72 2.28 -2.82 -3.43
N THR A 73 1.94 -1.58 -3.06
CA THR A 73 1.17 -1.27 -1.84
C THR A 73 -0.17 -2.01 -1.82
N LEU A 74 -0.88 -2.03 -2.95
CA LEU A 74 -2.17 -2.69 -3.09
C LEU A 74 -2.04 -4.21 -2.91
N ILE A 75 -1.06 -4.84 -3.55
CA ILE A 75 -0.80 -6.28 -3.41
C ILE A 75 -0.44 -6.63 -1.96
N CYS A 76 0.46 -5.89 -1.33
CA CYS A 76 0.84 -6.11 0.07
C CYS A 76 -0.36 -5.98 1.02
N ASN A 77 -1.21 -4.98 0.82
CA ASN A 77 -2.41 -4.79 1.62
C ASN A 77 -3.46 -5.90 1.40
N LEU A 78 -3.54 -6.46 0.20
CA LEU A 78 -4.41 -7.59 -0.12
C LEU A 78 -3.96 -8.86 0.60
N VAL A 79 -2.66 -9.16 0.60
CA VAL A 79 -2.08 -10.28 1.36
C VAL A 79 -2.33 -10.13 2.87
N ARG A 80 -2.07 -8.93 3.44
CA ARG A 80 -2.35 -8.65 4.86
C ARG A 80 -3.84 -8.79 5.19
N SER A 81 -4.73 -8.38 4.28
CA SER A 81 -6.18 -8.54 4.44
C SER A 81 -6.61 -10.01 4.47
N VAL A 82 -6.02 -10.86 3.61
CA VAL A 82 -6.24 -12.32 3.64
C VAL A 82 -5.77 -12.94 4.96
N ILE A 83 -4.62 -12.50 5.49
CA ILE A 83 -4.11 -12.96 6.79
C ILE A 83 -5.08 -12.56 7.91
N ILE A 84 -5.52 -11.30 7.95
CA ILE A 84 -6.52 -10.84 8.93
C ILE A 84 -7.81 -11.67 8.82
N PHE A 85 -8.27 -11.99 7.61
CA PHE A 85 -9.46 -12.82 7.40
C PHE A 85 -9.27 -14.23 7.98
N ARG A 86 -8.11 -14.86 7.76
CA ARG A 86 -7.78 -16.18 8.34
C ARG A 86 -7.72 -16.13 9.87
N LEU A 87 -7.07 -15.11 10.44
CA LEU A 87 -7.01 -14.91 11.90
C LEU A 87 -8.40 -14.68 12.51
N ARG A 88 -9.26 -13.90 11.84
CA ARG A 88 -10.67 -13.72 12.24
C ARG A 88 -11.47 -15.02 12.20
N LYS A 89 -11.22 -15.89 11.22
CA LYS A 89 -11.87 -17.21 11.13
C LYS A 89 -11.47 -18.11 12.30
N GLN A 90 -10.22 -18.05 12.76
CA GLN A 90 -9.77 -18.80 13.94
C GLN A 90 -10.38 -18.28 15.26
N LEU A 91 -10.65 -16.97 15.34
CA LEU A 91 -11.30 -16.33 16.49
C LEU A 91 -12.81 -16.62 16.61
N SER A 92 -13.48 -17.01 15.52
CA SER A 92 -14.93 -17.28 15.50
C SER A 92 -15.21 -18.80 15.49
N PRO A 93 -15.45 -19.44 16.65
CA PRO A 93 -15.72 -20.87 16.73
C PRO A 93 -17.10 -21.29 16.17
N LYS A 94 -17.88 -20.37 15.56
CA LYS A 94 -19.28 -20.64 15.20
C LYS A 94 -19.51 -21.53 13.96
N THR A 95 -18.49 -21.84 13.15
CA THR A 95 -18.72 -22.55 11.87
C THR A 95 -18.35 -24.04 11.88
N VAL A 96 -17.60 -24.54 12.86
CA VAL A 96 -17.19 -25.97 12.88
C VAL A 96 -18.19 -26.85 13.64
N ALA A 97 -19.08 -26.27 14.45
CA ALA A 97 -20.09 -27.03 15.21
C ALA A 97 -21.35 -27.39 14.40
N SER A 98 -21.54 -26.86 13.18
CA SER A 98 -22.76 -27.07 12.38
C SER A 98 -22.60 -28.14 11.28
N LYS A 99 -21.63 -29.05 11.40
CA LYS A 99 -21.50 -30.26 10.55
C LYS A 99 -21.62 -31.57 11.33
N LYS A 100 -21.99 -31.52 12.61
CA LYS A 100 -22.36 -32.68 13.43
C LYS A 100 -23.77 -32.48 13.99
N LYS A 101 -24.77 -32.53 13.13
CA LYS A 101 -26.13 -32.94 13.48
C LYS A 101 -26.72 -33.65 12.28
#